data_AF-A0A357F8K9-F1
#
_entry.id   AF-A0A357F8K9-F1
#
_cell.length_a   1.000
_cell.length_b   1.000
_cell.length_c   1.000
_cell.angle_alpha   90.00
_cell.angle_beta   90.00
_cell.angle_gamma   90.00
#
_symmetry.space_group_name_H-M   'P 1'
#
loop_
_entity.id
_entity.type
_entity.pdbx_description
1 polymer ?
#
loop_
_entity_poly.entity_id
_entity_poly.type
_entity_poly.pdbx_seq_one_letter_code
_entity_poly.pdbx_strand_id
1 'polypeptide(L)'
;PLAVWIIAALVNVGMWFERFNIVGSSLQHEYDPASWGEYWPTIVEVGITVGSFGFFFTLFTLFAKSLPPMAIMELKEATIPPMKNAAKGH
;
A
#
# COMPACT_ATOMS: atom_id res chain seq x y z
N PRO A 1 1.66 -17.17 -9.06
CA PRO A 1 2.31 -16.28 -8.07
C PRO A 1 2.93 -15.04 -8.71
N LEU A 2 3.83 -15.19 -9.70
CA LEU A 2 4.50 -14.07 -10.37
C LEU A 2 3.52 -13.19 -11.18
N ALA A 3 2.59 -13.81 -11.93
CA ALA A 3 1.58 -13.08 -12.69
C ALA A 3 0.71 -12.17 -11.80
N VAL A 4 0.27 -12.68 -10.64
CA VAL A 4 -0.53 -11.91 -9.67
C VAL A 4 0.28 -10.72 -9.12
N TRP A 5 1.57 -10.91 -8.84
CA TRP A 5 2.46 -9.84 -8.40
C TRP A 5 2.62 -8.74 -9.44
N ILE A 6 2.82 -9.10 -10.72
CA ILE A 6 2.95 -8.16 -11.83
C ILE A 6 1.64 -7.39 -12.03
N ILE A 7 0.51 -8.09 -12.05
CA ILE A 7 -0.81 -7.48 -12.20
C ILE A 7 -1.09 -6.51 -11.05
N ALA A 8 -0.81 -6.91 -9.80
CA ALA A 8 -1.00 -6.04 -8.64
C ALA A 8 -0.12 -4.78 -8.70
N ALA A 9 1.13 -4.90 -9.16
CA ALA A 9 2.00 -3.74 -9.36
C ALA A 9 1.46 -2.80 -10.45
N LEU A 10 1.02 -3.35 -11.59
CA LEU A 10 0.44 -2.57 -12.68
C LEU A 10 -0.85 -1.86 -12.27
N VAL A 11 -1.72 -2.51 -11.49
CA VAL A 11 -2.95 -1.89 -10.99
C VAL A 11 -2.63 -0.74 -10.05
N ASN A 12 -1.67 -0.88 -9.13
CA ASN A 12 -1.28 0.22 -8.25
C ASN A 12 -0.75 1.43 -9.03
N VAL A 13 0.12 1.21 -10.02
CA VAL A 13 0.66 2.29 -10.86
C VAL A 13 -0.45 2.90 -11.73
N GLY A 14 -1.32 2.07 -12.31
CA GLY A 14 -2.41 2.51 -13.18
C GLY A 14 -3.44 3.38 -12.46
N MET A 15 -3.86 2.97 -11.25
CA MET A 15 -4.78 3.76 -10.42
C MET A 15 -4.17 5.09 -9.98
N TRP A 16 -2.86 5.09 -9.67
CA TRP A 16 -2.16 6.34 -9.36
C TRP A 16 -2.09 7.28 -10.58
N PHE A 17 -1.79 6.74 -11.76
CA PHE A 17 -1.75 7.51 -13.01
C PHE A 17 -3.12 8.07 -13.38
N GLU A 18 -4.22 7.33 -13.16
CA GLU A 18 -5.59 7.83 -13.33
C GLU A 18 -5.80 9.11 -12.51
N ARG A 19 -5.42 9.10 -11.23
CA ARG A 19 -5.55 10.28 -10.34
C ARG A 19 -4.63 11.41 -10.74
N PHE A 20 -3.40 11.12 -11.14
CA PHE A 20 -2.46 12.11 -11.66
C PHE A 20 -3.04 12.82 -12.89
N ASN A 21 -3.64 12.07 -13.82
CA ASN A 21 -4.21 12.63 -15.04
C ASN A 21 -5.48 13.46 -14.77
N ILE A 22 -6.40 12.98 -13.93
CA ILE A 22 -7.62 13.73 -13.57
C ILE A 22 -7.26 15.08 -12.95
N VAL A 23 -6.37 15.07 -11.96
CA VAL A 23 -5.98 16.30 -11.24
C VAL A 23 -5.15 17.20 -12.15
N GLY A 24 -4.08 16.68 -12.76
CA GLY A 24 -3.16 17.45 -13.59
C GLY A 24 -3.86 18.13 -14.76
N SER A 25 -4.63 17.39 -15.56
CA SER A 25 -5.33 17.97 -16.72
C SER A 25 -6.41 18.97 -16.32
N SER A 26 -7.08 18.77 -15.17
CA SER A 26 -8.10 19.70 -14.69
C SER A 26 -7.55 21.06 -14.24
N LEU A 27 -6.32 21.09 -13.71
CA LEU A 27 -5.65 22.31 -13.24
C LEU A 27 -5.01 23.12 -14.39
N GLN A 28 -4.73 22.49 -15.53
CA GLN A 28 -4.09 23.17 -16.67
C GLN A 28 -5.06 24.09 -17.43
N HIS A 29 -6.36 23.79 -17.43
CA HIS A 29 -7.39 24.57 -18.10
C HIS A 29 -8.45 25.04 -17.10
N GLU A 30 -8.13 26.12 -16.41
CA GLU A 30 -9.07 26.80 -15.52
C GLU A 30 -10.04 27.71 -16.28
N TYR A 31 -11.05 28.22 -15.56
CA TYR A 31 -12.13 29.06 -16.11
C TYR A 31 -11.61 30.36 -16.73
N ASP A 32 -10.50 30.91 -16.22
CA ASP A 32 -9.85 32.11 -16.76
C ASP A 32 -8.72 31.73 -17.73
N PRO A 33 -8.82 32.07 -19.02
CA PRO A 33 -7.78 31.78 -20.01
C PRO A 33 -6.42 32.42 -19.74
N ALA A 34 -6.37 33.51 -18.96
CA ALA A 34 -5.10 34.15 -18.59
C ALA A 34 -4.31 33.34 -17.55
N SER A 35 -4.97 32.42 -16.85
CA SER A 35 -4.40 31.61 -15.77
C SER A 35 -3.99 30.20 -16.22
N TRP A 36 -4.08 29.89 -17.52
CA TRP A 36 -3.65 28.61 -18.04
C TRP A 36 -2.14 28.41 -17.85
N GLY A 37 -1.78 27.32 -17.19
CA GLY A 37 -0.41 26.93 -16.91
C GLY A 37 -0.16 25.48 -17.25
N GLU A 38 1.07 25.16 -17.66
CA GLU A 38 1.46 23.77 -17.91
C GLU A 38 2.10 23.19 -16.65
N TYR A 39 1.55 22.09 -16.13
CA TYR A 39 2.11 21.41 -14.96
C TYR A 39 3.21 20.44 -15.40
N TRP A 40 4.44 20.69 -14.95
CA TRP A 40 5.57 19.78 -15.08
C TRP A 40 6.07 19.40 -13.69
N PRO A 41 6.03 18.10 -13.32
CA PRO A 41 6.42 17.67 -11.98
C PRO A 41 7.90 17.97 -11.75
N THR A 42 8.17 18.64 -10.64
CA THR A 42 9.52 18.96 -10.19
C THR A 42 10.19 17.77 -9.52
N ILE A 43 11.52 17.75 -9.51
CA ILE A 43 12.32 16.69 -8.86
C ILE A 43 11.95 16.56 -7.37
N VAL A 44 11.59 17.68 -6.72
CA VAL A 44 11.21 17.70 -5.31
C VAL A 44 9.88 16.97 -5.09
N GLU A 45 8.87 17.18 -5.92
CA GLU A 45 7.57 16.49 -5.83
C GLU A 45 7.70 14.98 -6.06
N VAL A 46 8.51 14.58 -7.04
CA VAL A 46 8.83 13.17 -7.29
C VAL A 46 9.59 12.59 -6.09
N GLY A 47 10.54 13.33 -5.54
CA GLY A 47 11.29 12.95 -4.34
C GLY A 47 10.40 12.76 -3.11
N ILE A 48 9.42 13.63 -2.89
CA ILE A 48 8.43 13.48 -1.81
C ILE A 48 7.55 12.26 -2.05
N THR A 49 7.11 12.03 -3.28
CA THR A 49 6.29 10.86 -3.65
C THR A 49 7.05 9.57 -3.36
N VAL A 50 8.28 9.44 -3.84
CA VAL A 50 9.13 8.26 -3.57
C VAL A 50 9.49 8.16 -2.07
N GLY A 51 9.77 9.28 -1.43
CA GLY A 51 10.05 9.37 0.00
C GLY A 51 8.88 8.87 0.86
N SER A 52 7.64 9.12 0.45
CA SER A 52 6.44 8.62 1.14
C SER A 52 6.36 7.09 1.13
N PHE A 53 6.73 6.43 0.03
CA PHE A 53 6.84 4.97 -0.02
C PHE A 53 7.93 4.46 0.92
N GLY A 54 9.11 5.09 0.91
CA GLY A 54 10.20 4.74 1.82
C GLY A 54 9.80 4.89 3.28
N PHE A 55 9.13 5.98 3.63
CA PHE A 55 8.62 6.22 4.98
C PHE A 55 7.56 5.20 5.39
N PHE A 56 6.61 4.88 4.50
CA PHE A 56 5.62 3.82 4.71
C PHE A 56 6.29 2.47 4.97
N PHE A 57 7.23 2.04 4.13
CA PHE A 57 7.92 0.76 4.32
C PHE A 57 8.79 0.73 5.57
N THR A 58 9.36 1.87 5.97
CA THR A 58 10.11 1.99 7.22
C THR A 58 9.20 1.75 8.42
N LEU A 59 8.05 2.44 8.48
CA LEU A 59 7.07 2.24 9.55
C LEU A 59 6.45 0.84 9.52
N PHE A 60 6.13 0.32 8.33
CA PHE A 60 5.59 -1.02 8.17
C PHE A 60 6.57 -2.11 8.63
N THR A 61 7.85 -1.95 8.32
CA THR A 61 8.90 -2.88 8.76
C THR A 61 9.12 -2.78 10.27
N LEU A 62 9.09 -1.57 10.84
CA LEU A 62 9.15 -1.37 12.28
C LEU A 62 7.96 -2.02 13.00
N PHE A 63 6.76 -1.88 12.43
CA PHE A 63 5.54 -2.54 12.90
C PHE A 63 5.69 -4.07 12.86
N ALA A 64 6.06 -4.62 11.70
CA ALA A 64 6.20 -6.07 11.51
C ALA A 64 7.29 -6.68 12.40
N LYS A 65 8.31 -5.90 12.78
CA LYS A 65 9.35 -6.32 13.71
C LYS A 65 8.91 -6.25 15.18
N SER A 66 8.16 -5.21 15.55
CA SER A 66 7.87 -4.90 16.96
C SER A 66 6.57 -5.54 17.46
N LEU A 67 5.62 -5.81 16.55
CA LEU A 67 4.30 -6.32 16.87
C LEU A 67 3.98 -7.55 16.00
N PRO A 68 3.16 -8.50 16.50
CA PRO A 68 2.67 -9.59 15.70
C PRO A 68 1.76 -9.04 14.58
N PRO A 69 2.06 -9.28 13.29
CA PRO A 69 1.27 -8.75 12.18
C PRO A 69 -0.09 -9.45 12.03
N MET A 70 -0.30 -10.56 12.73
CA MET A 70 -1.55 -11.31 12.72
C MET A 70 -2.25 -11.24 14.08
N ALA A 71 -3.58 -11.21 14.06
CA ALA A 71 -4.40 -11.24 15.27
C ALA A 71 -4.33 -12.62 15.95
N ILE A 72 -3.57 -12.71 17.04
CA ILE A 72 -3.36 -13.97 17.79
C ILE A 72 -4.67 -14.53 18.36
N MET A 73 -5.62 -13.66 18.74
CA MET A 73 -6.93 -14.08 19.26
C MET A 73 -7.72 -14.85 18.21
N GLU A 74 -7.86 -14.29 17.01
CA GLU A 74 -8.55 -14.92 15.87
C GLU A 74 -7.89 -16.25 15.48
N LEU A 75 -6.56 -16.29 15.46
CA LEU A 75 -5.82 -17.52 15.19
C LEU A 75 -6.10 -18.60 16.24
N LYS A 76 -6.18 -18.23 17.52
CA LYS A 76 -6.44 -19.18 18.61
C LYS A 76 -7.85 -19.75 18.58
N GLU A 77 -8.83 -19.01 18.06
CA GLU A 77 -10.20 -19.49 17.86
C GLU A 77 -10.31 -20.38 16.61
N ALA A 78 -9.63 -20.00 15.52
CA ALA A 78 -9.61 -20.77 14.28
C ALA A 78 -8.85 -22.12 14.40
N THR A 79 -7.96 -22.26 15.40
CA THR A 79 -7.17 -23.48 15.59
C THR A 79 -7.85 -24.41 16.59
N ILE A 80 -8.06 -25.68 16.22
CA ILE A 80 -8.59 -26.69 17.14
C ILE A 80 -7.61 -26.84 18.32
N PRO A 81 -8.05 -26.71 19.59
CA PRO A 81 -7.14 -26.82 20.73
C PRO A 81 -6.50 -28.22 20.73
N PRO A 82 -5.16 -28.34 20.88
CA PRO A 82 -4.51 -29.63 20.93
C PRO A 82 -5.09 -30.43 22.10
N MET A 83 -5.66 -31.60 21.82
CA MET A 83 -6.25 -32.47 22.84
C MET A 83 -5.17 -32.83 23.85
N LYS A 84 -5.32 -32.32 25.08
CA LYS A 84 -4.43 -32.60 26.20
C LYS A 84 -4.61 -34.07 26.60
N ASN A 85 -3.61 -34.88 26.24
CA ASN A 85 -3.46 -36.31 26.54
C ASN A 85 -4.47 -37.22 25.84
N ALA A 86 -4.07 -37.81 24.70
CA ALA A 86 -4.52 -39.17 24.40
C ALA A 86 -4.07 -40.03 25.58
N ALA A 87 -5.03 -40.37 26.45
CA ALA A 87 -4.81 -41.15 27.65
C ALA A 87 -3.89 -42.33 27.33
N LYS A 88 -2.76 -42.43 28.06
CA LYS A 88 -1.87 -43.59 28.02
C LYS A 88 -2.73 -44.84 28.15
N GLY A 89 -2.81 -45.63 27.07
CA GLY A 89 -3.33 -46.97 27.12
C GLY A 89 -2.46 -47.81 28.06
N HIS A 90 -3.08 -48.29 29.13
CA HIS A 90 -2.66 -49.47 29.88
C HIS A 90 -3.89 -50.38 29.93
#